data_AF-A0A9X3BX51-F1
#
_entry.id   AF-A0A9X3BX51-F1
#
_cell.length_a   1.000
_cell.length_b   1.000
_cell.length_c   1.000
_cell.angle_alpha   90.00
_cell.angle_beta   90.00
_cell.angle_gamma   90.00
#
_symmetry.space_group_name_H-M   'P 1'
#
loop_
_entity.id
_entity.type
_entity.pdbx_description
1 polymer ?
#
loop_
_entity_poly.entity_id
_entity_poly.type
_entity_poly.pdbx_seq_one_letter_code
_entity_poly.pdbx_strand_id
1 'polypeptide(L)'
;FTLGMPRTGTTVISYLLDQDPNPRSLLHWECMTPVPPPATGALRTDPRCLALLEEQKQILELVRAAKMPLPHWEDADGPTECMFIHNQDFKGLSWDAFLASPRYARWLINEADMTSAYEYQKRYLQVLQSKAPGTWSLKMPSHSVYIDTLLQVFPDARFIWAHRDPFKATGSLGNL
;
A
#
# COMPACT_ATOMS: atom_id res chain seq x y z
N PHE A 1 -3.88 -8.77 -7.11
CA PHE A 1 -2.84 -7.73 -7.09
C PHE A 1 -3.10 -6.72 -8.19
N THR A 2 -3.28 -5.45 -7.82
CA THR A 2 -3.39 -4.32 -8.75
C THR A 2 -2.02 -3.67 -8.89
N LEU A 3 -1.52 -3.57 -10.11
CA LEU A 3 -0.17 -3.09 -10.44
C LEU A 3 -0.16 -2.24 -11.71
N GLY A 4 0.97 -1.59 -11.99
CA GLY A 4 1.18 -0.79 -13.20
C GLY A 4 2.02 0.44 -12.92
N MET A 5 1.86 1.48 -13.75
CA MET A 5 2.50 2.76 -13.46
C MET A 5 1.86 3.41 -12.22
N PRO A 6 2.63 4.16 -11.41
CA PRO A 6 2.02 5.06 -10.43
C PRO A 6 1.13 6.09 -11.14
N ARG A 7 0.23 6.72 -10.39
CA ARG A 7 -0.69 7.76 -10.91
C ARG A 7 -1.69 7.27 -11.96
N THR A 8 -2.09 6.00 -11.93
CA THR A 8 -3.07 5.38 -12.85
C THR A 8 -4.51 5.38 -12.32
N GLY A 9 -4.78 6.01 -11.17
CA GLY A 9 -6.14 6.13 -10.62
C GLY A 9 -6.65 4.88 -9.91
N THR A 10 -5.74 4.03 -9.41
CA THR A 10 -6.05 2.74 -8.75
C THR A 10 -6.79 2.86 -7.41
N THR A 11 -6.95 4.06 -6.86
CA THR A 11 -7.70 4.29 -5.62
C THR A 11 -9.15 3.81 -5.76
N VAL A 12 -9.83 4.16 -6.86
CA VAL A 12 -11.24 3.79 -7.06
C VAL A 12 -11.45 2.27 -7.02
N ILE A 13 -10.64 1.51 -7.75
CA ILE A 13 -10.77 0.05 -7.77
C ILE A 13 -10.43 -0.58 -6.42
N SER A 14 -9.49 0.01 -5.66
CA SER A 14 -9.14 -0.49 -4.32
C SER A 14 -10.33 -0.41 -3.38
N TYR A 15 -11.04 0.72 -3.36
CA TYR A 15 -12.25 0.89 -2.56
C TYR A 15 -13.45 0.09 -3.08
N LEU A 16 -13.60 -0.10 -4.40
CA LEU A 16 -14.66 -0.95 -4.96
C LEU A 16 -14.48 -2.42 -4.57
N LEU A 17 -13.25 -2.95 -4.65
CA LEU A 17 -12.95 -4.32 -4.23
C LEU A 17 -13.15 -4.51 -2.72
N ASP A 18 -12.94 -3.46 -1.94
CA ASP A 18 -13.13 -3.45 -0.48
C ASP A 18 -14.60 -3.46 -0.04
N GLN A 19 -15.55 -3.18 -0.94
CA GLN A 19 -16.98 -3.27 -0.62
C GLN A 19 -17.50 -4.71 -0.64
N ASP A 20 -16.80 -5.64 -1.30
CA ASP A 20 -17.20 -7.06 -1.31
C ASP A 20 -16.75 -7.70 0.02
N PRO A 21 -17.65 -8.37 0.77
CA PRO A 21 -17.31 -8.99 2.05
C PRO A 21 -16.40 -10.22 1.93
N ASN A 22 -16.21 -10.78 0.72
CA ASN A 22 -15.38 -11.96 0.49
C ASN A 22 -13.87 -11.64 0.36
N PRO A 23 -13.44 -10.67 -0.47
CA PRO A 23 -12.07 -10.22 -0.49
C PRO A 23 -11.74 -9.42 0.78
N ARG A 24 -10.46 -9.46 1.15
CA ARG A 24 -9.88 -8.68 2.24
C ARG A 24 -8.88 -7.69 1.69
N SER A 25 -9.08 -6.41 1.97
CA SER A 25 -8.09 -5.37 1.70
C SER A 25 -7.05 -5.28 2.81
N LEU A 26 -5.85 -4.83 2.46
CA LEU A 26 -4.87 -4.36 3.44
C LEU A 26 -5.26 -2.94 3.86
N LEU A 27 -5.54 -2.71 5.15
CA LEU A 27 -5.93 -1.39 5.65
C LEU A 27 -4.71 -0.59 6.12
N HIS A 28 -4.77 0.74 5.99
CA HIS A 28 -3.64 1.61 6.35
C HIS A 28 -3.18 1.42 7.80
N TRP A 29 -4.12 1.40 8.75
CA TRP A 29 -3.80 1.24 10.17
C TRP A 29 -3.13 -0.12 10.47
N GLU A 30 -3.44 -1.17 9.70
CA GLU A 30 -2.82 -2.50 9.84
C GLU A 30 -1.34 -2.45 9.46
N CYS A 31 -0.92 -1.51 8.62
CA CYS A 31 0.49 -1.30 8.29
C CYS A 31 1.26 -0.51 9.37
N MET A 32 0.54 0.28 10.17
CA MET A 32 1.12 1.10 11.25
C MET A 32 1.25 0.29 12.54
N THR A 33 0.20 -0.45 12.92
CA THR A 33 0.16 -1.22 14.17
C THR A 33 -0.42 -2.64 13.96
N PRO A 34 0.32 -3.54 13.27
CA PRO A 34 -0.21 -4.84 12.81
C PRO A 34 -0.50 -5.85 13.92
N VAL A 35 0.17 -5.74 15.06
CA VAL A 35 0.16 -6.76 16.12
C VAL A 35 -0.48 -6.20 17.38
N PRO A 36 -1.43 -6.94 18.00
CA PRO A 36 -2.04 -8.20 17.53
C PRO A 36 -3.00 -7.99 16.34
N PRO A 37 -3.23 -8.99 15.48
CA PRO A 37 -4.15 -8.83 14.34
C PRO A 37 -5.62 -8.67 14.81
N PRO A 38 -6.41 -7.77 14.19
CA PRO A 38 -7.83 -7.58 14.52
C PRO A 38 -8.70 -8.76 14.09
N ALA A 39 -9.84 -8.94 14.77
CA ALA A 39 -10.90 -9.82 14.29
C ALA A 39 -11.64 -9.21 13.09
N THR A 40 -12.27 -10.02 12.23
CA THR A 40 -13.02 -9.53 11.04
C THR A 40 -14.03 -8.43 11.38
N GLY A 41 -14.78 -8.58 12.48
CA GLY A 41 -15.78 -7.60 12.91
C GLY A 41 -15.20 -6.29 13.50
N ALA A 42 -13.87 -6.23 13.68
CA ALA A 42 -13.16 -5.12 14.28
C ALA A 42 -12.24 -4.38 13.30
N LEU A 43 -12.18 -4.77 12.01
CA LEU A 43 -11.24 -4.19 11.04
C LEU A 43 -11.29 -2.65 10.93
N ARG A 44 -12.45 -2.04 11.19
CA ARG A 44 -12.66 -0.57 11.13
C ARG A 44 -13.02 0.06 12.47
N THR A 45 -13.15 -0.76 13.51
CA THR A 45 -13.58 -0.33 14.85
C THR A 45 -12.56 -0.69 15.92
N ASP A 46 -11.43 -1.30 15.54
CA ASP A 46 -10.30 -1.53 16.42
C ASP A 46 -9.84 -0.20 17.05
N PRO A 47 -9.57 -0.13 18.37
CA PRO A 47 -9.13 1.09 19.02
C PRO A 47 -7.91 1.74 18.37
N ARG A 48 -7.00 0.95 17.78
CA ARG A 48 -5.81 1.46 17.04
C ARG A 48 -6.20 2.16 15.75
N CYS A 49 -7.19 1.62 15.04
CA CYS A 49 -7.77 2.25 13.86
C CYS A 49 -8.45 3.58 14.22
N LEU A 50 -9.28 3.58 15.26
CA LEU A 50 -10.00 4.77 15.71
C LEU A 50 -9.06 5.86 16.23
N ALA A 51 -8.00 5.49 16.95
CA ALA A 51 -6.98 6.42 17.41
C ALA A 51 -6.25 7.08 16.22
N LEU A 52 -5.91 6.31 15.20
CA LEU A 52 -5.26 6.83 14.00
C LEU A 52 -6.21 7.75 13.19
N LEU A 53 -7.51 7.43 13.11
CA LEU A 53 -8.50 8.32 12.50
C LEU A 53 -8.61 9.66 13.23
N GLU A 54 -8.57 9.66 14.56
CA GLU A 54 -8.65 10.89 15.34
C GLU A 54 -7.38 11.75 15.19
N GLU A 55 -6.20 11.13 15.18
CA GLU A 55 -4.94 11.82 14.87
C GLU A 55 -4.98 12.43 13.46
N GLN A 56 -5.42 11.65 12.48
CA GLN A 56 -5.60 12.07 11.10
C GLN A 56 -6.55 13.26 10.97
N LYS A 57 -7.66 13.27 11.72
CA LYS A 57 -8.60 14.39 11.76
C LYS A 57 -7.95 15.66 12.31
N GLN A 58 -7.17 15.56 13.39
CA GLN A 58 -6.45 16.71 13.96
C GLN A 58 -5.44 17.29 12.97
N ILE A 59 -4.69 16.44 12.26
CA ILE A 59 -3.76 16.86 11.21
C ILE A 59 -4.52 17.59 10.09
N LEU A 60 -5.66 17.06 9.65
CA LEU A 60 -6.49 17.66 8.61
C LEU A 60 -7.00 19.05 8.99
N GLU A 61 -7.41 19.24 10.26
CA GLU A 61 -7.82 20.55 10.79
C GLU A 61 -6.66 21.56 10.75
N LEU A 62 -5.45 21.14 11.14
CA LEU A 62 -4.25 21.98 11.08
C LEU A 62 -3.87 22.35 9.64
N VAL A 63 -3.85 21.38 8.72
CA VAL A 63 -3.54 21.61 7.30
C VAL A 63 -4.55 22.58 6.67
N ARG A 64 -5.84 22.41 6.98
CA ARG A 64 -6.90 23.32 6.52
C ARG A 64 -6.72 24.73 7.09
N ALA A 65 -6.43 24.85 8.38
CA ALA A 65 -6.16 26.14 9.02
C ALA A 65 -4.93 26.84 8.40
N ALA A 66 -3.90 26.07 8.06
CA ALA A 66 -2.69 26.56 7.41
C ALA A 66 -2.84 26.81 5.90
N LYS A 67 -4.00 26.50 5.30
CA LYS A 67 -4.25 26.56 3.84
C LYS A 67 -3.20 25.83 3.01
N MET A 68 -2.63 24.75 3.57
CA MET A 68 -1.67 23.92 2.89
C MET A 68 -2.40 22.90 2.02
N PRO A 69 -1.86 22.54 0.84
CA PRO A 69 -2.39 21.41 0.09
C PRO A 69 -2.23 20.15 0.93
N LEU A 70 -3.28 19.33 0.96
CA LEU A 70 -3.21 18.01 1.59
C LEU A 70 -2.18 17.17 0.85
N PRO A 71 -1.18 16.59 1.55
CA PRO A 71 -0.36 15.55 0.96
C PRO A 71 -1.24 14.34 0.59
N HIS A 72 -0.68 13.41 -0.18
CA HIS A 72 -1.35 12.16 -0.50
C HIS A 72 -1.91 11.51 0.79
N TRP A 73 -3.21 11.27 0.82
CA TRP A 73 -3.95 10.86 2.01
C TRP A 73 -4.65 9.54 1.76
N GLU A 74 -4.53 8.61 2.70
CA GLU A 74 -5.30 7.37 2.78
C GLU A 74 -5.86 7.30 4.21
N ASP A 75 -7.18 7.21 4.34
CA ASP A 75 -7.82 7.11 5.64
C ASP A 75 -7.33 5.85 6.36
N ALA A 76 -7.23 5.93 7.70
CA ALA A 76 -6.68 4.83 8.50
C ALA A 76 -7.37 3.49 8.24
N ASP A 77 -8.69 3.49 8.05
CA ASP A 77 -9.49 2.31 7.77
C ASP A 77 -9.64 2.02 6.26
N GLY A 78 -9.02 2.81 5.39
CA GLY A 78 -9.06 2.64 3.95
C GLY A 78 -8.05 1.60 3.42
N PRO A 79 -8.31 0.98 2.25
CA PRO A 79 -7.34 0.16 1.55
C PRO A 79 -6.06 0.94 1.22
N THR A 80 -4.90 0.37 1.56
CA THR A 80 -3.59 0.99 1.36
C THR A 80 -2.69 0.20 0.40
N GLU A 81 -1.49 0.72 0.14
CA GLU A 81 -0.50 0.05 -0.70
C GLU A 81 0.34 -0.96 0.08
N CYS A 82 0.70 -2.07 -0.56
CA CYS A 82 1.68 -3.03 -0.01
C CYS A 82 3.06 -2.40 0.23
N MET A 83 3.29 -1.20 -0.32
CA MET A 83 4.49 -0.40 -0.11
C MET A 83 4.79 -0.19 1.38
N PHE A 84 3.77 0.03 2.21
CA PHE A 84 3.97 0.21 3.65
C PHE A 84 4.49 -1.04 4.36
N ILE A 85 4.25 -2.23 3.80
CA ILE A 85 4.86 -3.48 4.26
C ILE A 85 6.29 -3.61 3.72
N HIS A 86 6.49 -3.37 2.42
CA HIS A 86 7.81 -3.50 1.76
C HIS A 86 8.85 -2.52 2.34
N ASN A 87 8.41 -1.34 2.79
CA ASN A 87 9.27 -0.37 3.46
C ASN A 87 9.87 -0.90 4.75
N GLN A 88 9.23 -1.86 5.43
CA GLN A 88 9.72 -2.45 6.68
C GLN A 88 10.89 -3.42 6.44
N ASP A 89 11.09 -3.86 5.18
CA ASP A 89 12.30 -4.54 4.71
C ASP A 89 13.29 -3.57 4.01
N PHE A 90 13.05 -2.26 4.11
CA PHE A 90 13.81 -1.19 3.44
C PHE A 90 13.95 -1.35 1.92
N LYS A 91 13.02 -2.10 1.31
CA LYS A 91 12.98 -2.41 -0.13
C LYS A 91 11.67 -1.93 -0.75
N GLY A 92 11.38 -0.65 -0.57
CA GLY A 92 10.17 -0.02 -1.09
C GLY A 92 10.52 1.29 -1.80
N LEU A 93 9.99 1.48 -3.01
CA LEU A 93 10.30 2.65 -3.85
C LEU A 93 9.88 3.98 -3.19
N SER A 94 8.97 3.98 -2.21
CA SER A 94 8.61 5.22 -1.51
C SER A 94 9.78 5.81 -0.71
N TRP A 95 10.77 5.02 -0.30
CA TRP A 95 11.96 5.59 0.35
C TRP A 95 12.70 6.57 -0.56
N ASP A 96 12.71 6.33 -1.89
CA ASP A 96 13.37 7.21 -2.86
C ASP A 96 12.78 8.63 -2.85
N ALA A 97 11.47 8.77 -2.63
CA ALA A 97 10.79 10.05 -2.57
C ALA A 97 11.27 10.96 -1.42
N PHE A 98 11.91 10.39 -0.40
CA PHE A 98 12.50 11.12 0.73
C PHE A 98 13.99 11.39 0.56
N LEU A 99 14.60 10.98 -0.56
CA LEU A 99 16.04 11.07 -0.77
C LEU A 99 16.37 12.01 -1.92
N ALA A 100 17.40 12.84 -1.75
CA ALA A 100 17.80 13.81 -2.76
C ALA A 100 18.54 13.21 -3.97
N SER A 101 18.87 11.91 -3.93
CA SER A 101 19.69 11.24 -4.94
C SER A 101 19.04 9.94 -5.39
N PRO A 102 19.09 9.61 -6.69
CA PRO A 102 18.48 8.39 -7.24
C PRO A 102 19.26 7.12 -6.88
N ARG A 103 20.29 7.21 -6.03
CA ARG A 103 21.13 6.06 -5.65
C ARG A 103 20.27 4.91 -5.09
N TYR A 104 19.29 5.23 -4.25
CA TYR A 104 18.43 4.23 -3.64
C TYR A 104 17.54 3.55 -4.67
N ALA A 105 16.79 4.30 -5.49
CA ALA A 105 15.99 3.68 -6.54
C ALA A 105 16.83 2.87 -7.54
N ARG A 106 18.04 3.33 -7.90
CA ARG A 106 18.93 2.56 -8.79
C ARG A 106 19.35 1.23 -8.16
N TRP A 107 19.75 1.24 -6.90
CA TRP A 107 20.05 0.00 -6.18
C TRP A 107 18.83 -0.91 -6.11
N LEU A 108 17.66 -0.37 -5.73
CA LEU A 108 16.45 -1.15 -5.55
C LEU A 108 15.99 -1.82 -6.86
N ILE A 109 16.05 -1.10 -7.98
CA ILE A 109 15.57 -1.59 -9.28
C ILE A 109 16.58 -2.56 -9.93
N ASN A 110 17.88 -2.30 -9.80
CA ASN A 110 18.89 -3.00 -10.61
C ASN A 110 19.71 -4.03 -9.83
N GLU A 111 19.74 -3.98 -8.50
CA GLU A 111 20.66 -4.77 -7.67
C GLU A 111 19.95 -5.53 -6.54
N ALA A 112 18.90 -4.96 -5.95
CA ALA A 112 18.26 -5.56 -4.80
C ALA A 112 17.50 -6.85 -5.13
N ASP A 113 17.81 -7.92 -4.41
CA ASP A 113 16.95 -9.10 -4.37
C ASP A 113 15.69 -8.79 -3.57
N MET A 114 14.53 -8.85 -4.24
CA MET A 114 13.22 -8.54 -3.65
C MET A 114 12.57 -9.73 -2.93
N THR A 115 13.20 -10.90 -2.92
CA THR A 115 12.61 -12.14 -2.37
C THR A 115 12.25 -11.97 -0.89
N SER A 116 13.14 -11.37 -0.09
CA SER A 116 12.89 -11.11 1.33
C SER A 116 11.66 -10.23 1.57
N ALA A 117 11.45 -9.20 0.73
CA ALA A 117 10.34 -8.27 0.87
C ALA A 117 8.99 -8.95 0.57
N TYR A 118 8.93 -9.78 -0.48
CA TYR A 118 7.71 -10.53 -0.80
C TYR A 118 7.42 -11.68 0.17
N GLU A 119 8.44 -12.41 0.62
CA GLU A 119 8.28 -13.44 1.66
C GLU A 119 7.87 -12.83 3.01
N TYR A 120 8.39 -11.64 3.33
CA TYR A 120 7.94 -10.86 4.47
C TYR A 120 6.48 -10.43 4.30
N GLN A 121 6.11 -9.89 3.14
CA GLN A 121 4.72 -9.57 2.83
C GLN A 121 3.79 -10.78 3.03
N LYS A 122 4.17 -11.96 2.53
CA LYS A 122 3.38 -13.18 2.72
C LYS A 122 3.16 -13.52 4.19
N ARG A 123 4.21 -13.44 5.02
CA ARG A 123 4.11 -13.65 6.47
C ARG A 123 3.25 -12.60 7.15
N TYR A 124 3.40 -11.34 6.77
CA TYR A 124 2.59 -10.22 7.28
C TYR A 124 1.10 -10.47 7.05
N LEU A 125 0.75 -10.83 5.81
CA LEU A 125 -0.60 -11.16 5.41
C LEU A 125 -1.12 -12.41 6.13
N GLN A 126 -0.29 -13.43 6.37
CA GLN A 126 -0.68 -14.61 7.15
C GLN A 126 -1.00 -14.27 8.61
N VAL A 127 -0.22 -13.39 9.25
CA VAL A 127 -0.51 -12.90 10.61
C VAL A 127 -1.87 -12.21 10.63
N LEU A 128 -2.10 -11.28 9.72
CA LEU A 128 -3.38 -10.58 9.59
C LEU A 128 -4.52 -11.59 9.35
N GLN A 129 -4.37 -12.55 8.44
CA GLN A 129 -5.37 -13.57 8.09
C GLN A 129 -5.76 -14.45 9.26
N SER A 130 -4.88 -14.66 10.25
CA SER A 130 -5.13 -15.54 11.39
C SER A 130 -6.36 -15.15 12.23
N LYS A 131 -6.77 -13.87 12.18
CA LYS A 131 -7.96 -13.35 12.90
C LYS A 131 -9.03 -12.76 11.98
N ALA A 132 -8.71 -12.52 10.71
CA ALA A 132 -9.64 -12.02 9.72
C ALA A 132 -9.44 -12.72 8.36
N PRO A 133 -9.90 -13.97 8.18
CA PRO A 133 -9.67 -14.70 6.93
C PRO A 133 -10.34 -14.02 5.73
N GLY A 134 -9.81 -14.25 4.54
CA GLY A 134 -10.36 -13.71 3.29
C GLY A 134 -9.39 -13.84 2.11
N THR A 135 -9.90 -13.58 0.90
CA THR A 135 -9.09 -13.55 -0.32
C THR A 135 -8.46 -12.17 -0.47
N TRP A 136 -7.13 -12.07 -0.50
CA TRP A 136 -6.48 -10.75 -0.51
C TRP A 136 -6.73 -9.92 -1.79
N SER A 137 -7.16 -8.68 -1.59
CA SER A 137 -7.13 -7.59 -2.56
C SER A 137 -5.98 -6.66 -2.20
N LEU A 138 -4.97 -6.57 -3.07
CA LEU A 138 -3.70 -5.90 -2.80
C LEU A 138 -3.36 -4.97 -3.95
N LYS A 139 -2.76 -3.81 -3.63
CA LYS A 139 -2.35 -2.79 -4.60
C LYS A 139 -0.92 -2.34 -4.28
N MET A 140 -0.08 -2.23 -5.31
CA MET A 140 1.14 -1.42 -5.28
C MET A 140 1.61 -1.26 -6.73
N PRO A 141 1.73 -0.04 -7.28
CA PRO A 141 2.13 0.14 -8.67
C PRO A 141 3.43 -0.60 -9.01
N SER A 142 4.43 -0.49 -8.14
CA SER A 142 5.77 -1.09 -8.32
C SER A 142 5.81 -2.61 -8.22
N HIS A 143 4.69 -3.30 -7.92
CA HIS A 143 4.62 -4.74 -8.18
C HIS A 143 4.91 -5.07 -9.66
N SER A 144 4.63 -4.13 -10.57
CA SER A 144 4.97 -4.27 -11.99
C SER A 144 6.49 -4.35 -12.26
N VAL A 145 7.30 -3.66 -11.46
CA VAL A 145 8.78 -3.67 -11.59
C VAL A 145 9.34 -5.02 -11.11
N TYR A 146 8.75 -5.58 -10.06
CA TYR A 146 9.23 -6.78 -9.38
C TYR A 146 8.30 -7.98 -9.56
N ILE A 147 7.66 -8.08 -10.73
CA ILE A 147 6.59 -9.07 -10.99
C ILE A 147 7.10 -10.51 -10.95
N ASP A 148 8.35 -10.74 -11.37
CA ASP A 148 8.95 -12.08 -11.38
C ASP A 148 9.11 -12.62 -9.95
N THR A 149 9.66 -11.81 -9.03
CA THR A 149 9.78 -12.19 -7.62
C THR A 149 8.41 -12.31 -6.94
N LEU A 150 7.46 -11.44 -7.31
CA LEU A 150 6.08 -11.57 -6.83
C LEU A 150 5.51 -12.95 -7.20
N LEU A 151 5.65 -13.36 -8.47
CA LEU A 151 5.18 -14.65 -8.97
C LEU A 151 5.90 -15.84 -8.33
N GLN A 152 7.17 -15.70 -7.92
CA GLN A 152 7.85 -16.74 -7.15
C GLN A 152 7.19 -16.99 -5.78
N VAL A 153 6.77 -15.93 -5.11
CA VAL A 153 6.17 -16.02 -3.76
C VAL A 153 4.66 -16.28 -3.78
N PHE A 154 3.97 -15.73 -4.79
CA PHE A 154 2.53 -15.84 -5.04
C PHE A 154 2.27 -16.35 -6.47
N PRO A 155 2.56 -17.63 -6.77
CA PRO A 155 2.46 -18.18 -8.12
C PRO A 155 1.03 -18.26 -8.67
N ASP A 156 0.03 -18.19 -7.79
CA ASP A 156 -1.40 -18.16 -8.08
C ASP A 156 -1.98 -16.74 -8.11
N ALA A 157 -1.13 -15.71 -8.09
CA ALA A 157 -1.55 -14.32 -8.11
C ALA A 157 -2.38 -13.99 -9.36
N ARG A 158 -3.55 -13.39 -9.15
CA ARG A 158 -4.36 -12.76 -10.20
C ARG A 158 -4.02 -11.28 -10.29
N PHE A 159 -3.71 -10.81 -11.50
CA PHE A 159 -3.28 -9.43 -11.74
C PHE A 159 -4.37 -8.57 -12.37
N ILE A 160 -4.49 -7.35 -11.86
CA ILE A 160 -5.21 -6.26 -12.49
C ILE A 160 -4.15 -5.24 -12.91
N TRP A 161 -3.92 -5.11 -14.21
CA TRP A 161 -2.98 -4.13 -14.74
C TRP A 161 -3.70 -2.81 -14.98
N ALA A 162 -3.36 -1.80 -14.18
CA ALA A 162 -3.90 -0.46 -14.31
C ALA A 162 -3.16 0.33 -15.40
N HIS A 163 -3.93 0.89 -16.33
CA HIS A 163 -3.41 1.68 -17.44
C HIS A 163 -3.93 3.13 -17.40
N ARG A 164 -3.08 4.06 -17.82
CA ARG A 164 -3.36 5.48 -18.07
C ARG A 164 -2.42 5.95 -19.17
N ASP A 165 -2.73 7.07 -19.82
CA ASP A 165 -1.79 7.79 -20.67
C ASP A 165 -0.42 7.93 -19.96
N PRO A 166 0.67 7.34 -20.53
CA PRO A 166 1.97 7.32 -19.87
C PRO A 166 2.60 8.71 -19.76
N PHE A 167 2.32 9.64 -20.68
CA PHE A 167 2.82 11.01 -20.58
C PHE A 167 2.17 11.75 -19.41
N LYS A 168 0.86 11.57 -19.23
CA LYS A 168 0.12 12.12 -18.08
C LYS A 168 0.57 11.49 -16.76
N ALA A 169 0.77 10.18 -16.73
CA ALA A 169 1.22 9.47 -15.54
C ALA A 169 2.62 9.93 -15.10
N THR A 170 3.57 10.04 -16.04
CA THR A 170 4.93 10.53 -15.78
C THR A 170 4.94 11.97 -15.27
N GLY A 171 4.22 12.87 -15.94
CA GLY A 171 4.12 14.27 -15.47
C GLY A 171 3.48 14.37 -14.09
N SER A 172 2.47 13.55 -13.80
CA SER A 172 1.86 13.50 -12.46
C SER A 172 2.79 12.91 -11.40
N LEU A 173 3.68 11.99 -11.75
CA LEU A 173 4.65 11.42 -10.81
C LEU A 173 5.70 12.47 -10.43
N GLY A 174 6.16 13.28 -11.38
CA GLY A 174 7.10 14.37 -11.09
C GLY A 174 6.53 15.51 -10.24
N ASN A 175 5.20 15.54 -10.04
CA ASN A 175 4.49 16.52 -9.20
C ASN A 175 3.89 15.88 -7.93
N LEU A 176 4.12 14.58 -7.69
CA LEU A 176 3.68 13.90 -6.48
C LEU A 176 4.61 14.29 -5.32
#